data_AF-A0A6L4ACM2-F1
#
_entry.id   AF-A0A6L4ACM2-F1
#
_cell.length_a   1.000
_cell.length_b   1.000
_cell.length_c   1.000
_cell.angle_alpha   90.00
_cell.angle_beta   90.00
_cell.angle_gamma   90.00
#
_symmetry.space_group_name_H-M   'P 1'
#
loop_
_entity.id
_entity.type
_entity.pdbx_description
1 polymer ?
#
loop_
_entity_poly.entity_id
_entity_poly.type
_entity_poly.pdbx_seq_one_letter_code
_entity_poly.pdbx_strand_id
1 'polypeptide(L)'
;MLAASPLPYRPSPQLLAQMLMQRREQASAIAAVADTAPIVLPDIVEWAAQRFYVEETGRPILLEPVQQTVLRLFFEQRENGRFKWQTGLYSTIKKSGKTTVAALVQQWACETWGRYKQIYHLGNKLEQAKERAFEITRKSIELSPFADQWDVMA
;
A
#
# COMPACT_ATOMS: atom_id res chain seq x y z
N MET A 1 -13.48 -36.98 -21.96
CA MET A 1 -13.03 -35.89 -22.83
C MET A 1 -12.99 -34.60 -22.00
N LEU A 2 -11.82 -34.08 -21.67
CA LEU A 2 -11.67 -32.78 -21.00
C LEU A 2 -11.57 -31.70 -22.08
N ALA A 3 -12.50 -30.73 -22.08
CA ALA A 3 -12.49 -29.62 -23.01
C ALA A 3 -11.32 -28.67 -22.71
N ALA A 4 -10.52 -28.32 -23.72
CA ALA A 4 -9.43 -27.36 -23.59
C ALA A 4 -10.00 -25.97 -23.23
N SER A 5 -9.55 -25.40 -22.11
CA SER A 5 -9.88 -24.02 -21.75
C SER A 5 -9.33 -23.04 -22.81
N PRO A 6 -10.08 -21.99 -23.18
CA PRO A 6 -9.60 -21.00 -24.13
C PRO A 6 -8.36 -20.30 -23.57
N LEU A 7 -7.35 -20.12 -24.41
CA LEU A 7 -6.13 -19.39 -24.06
C LEU A 7 -6.50 -17.94 -23.69
N PRO A 8 -5.84 -17.35 -22.67
CA PRO A 8 -6.09 -15.96 -22.28
C PRO A 8 -5.80 -15.03 -23.45
N TYR A 9 -6.65 -14.02 -23.63
CA TYR A 9 -6.51 -12.99 -24.67
C TYR A 9 -5.13 -12.34 -24.61
N ARG A 10 -4.38 -12.42 -25.71
CA ARG A 10 -3.09 -11.73 -25.87
C ARG A 10 -3.28 -10.58 -26.86
N PRO A 11 -3.20 -9.31 -26.41
CA PRO A 11 -3.32 -8.18 -27.33
C PRO A 11 -2.21 -8.20 -28.38
N SER A 12 -2.51 -7.70 -29.57
CA SER A 12 -1.48 -7.52 -30.60
C SER A 12 -0.41 -6.52 -30.12
N PRO A 13 0.83 -6.61 -30.61
CA PRO A 13 1.88 -5.64 -30.28
C PRO A 13 1.46 -4.19 -30.55
N GLN A 14 0.67 -3.95 -31.62
CA GLN A 14 0.16 -2.63 -31.97
C GLN A 14 -0.86 -2.13 -30.92
N LEU A 15 -1.77 -2.99 -30.49
CA LEU A 15 -2.76 -2.63 -29.47
C LEU A 15 -2.08 -2.39 -28.11
N LEU A 16 -1.08 -3.20 -27.75
CA LEU A 16 -0.30 -3.00 -26.53
C LEU A 16 0.43 -1.65 -26.54
N ALA A 17 1.06 -1.29 -27.68
CA ALA A 17 1.73 -0.01 -27.84
C ALA A 17 0.74 1.17 -27.70
N GLN A 18 -0.43 1.08 -28.33
CA GLN A 18 -1.50 2.09 -28.20
C GLN A 18 -1.99 2.22 -26.75
N MET A 19 -2.19 1.11 -26.04
CA MET A 19 -2.59 1.12 -24.64
C MET A 19 -1.52 1.75 -23.74
N LEU A 20 -0.23 1.50 -23.99
CA LEU A 20 0.86 2.11 -23.24
C LEU A 20 0.97 3.62 -23.50
N MET A 21 0.77 4.06 -24.75
CA MET A 21 0.72 5.48 -25.10
C MET A 21 -0.45 6.19 -24.43
N GLN A 22 -1.66 5.63 -24.52
CA GLN A 22 -2.84 6.18 -23.83
C GLN A 22 -2.65 6.27 -22.32
N ARG A 23 -2.08 5.24 -21.68
CA ARG A 23 -1.77 5.28 -20.24
C ARG A 23 -0.79 6.40 -19.89
N ARG A 24 0.21 6.63 -20.73
CA ARG A 24 1.21 7.70 -20.52
C ARG A 24 0.57 9.08 -20.66
N GLU A 25 -0.30 9.28 -21.63
CA GLU A 25 -1.06 10.53 -21.83
C GLU A 25 -2.04 10.78 -20.67
N GLN A 26 -2.80 9.77 -20.26
CA GLN A 26 -3.70 9.85 -19.10
C GLN A 26 -2.92 10.16 -17.81
N ALA A 27 -1.78 9.51 -17.59
CA ALA A 27 -0.93 9.80 -16.44
C ALA A 27 -0.38 11.22 -16.47
N SER A 28 -0.05 11.76 -17.65
CA SER A 28 0.40 13.14 -17.82
C SER A 28 -0.71 14.15 -17.55
N ALA A 29 -1.94 13.88 -18.00
CA ALA A 29 -3.08 14.74 -17.77
C ALA A 29 -3.46 14.78 -16.28
N ILE A 30 -3.50 13.62 -15.61
CA ILE A 30 -3.72 13.54 -14.15
C ILE A 30 -2.62 14.27 -13.39
N ALA A 31 -1.37 14.14 -13.84
CA ALA A 31 -0.23 14.82 -13.24
C ALA A 31 -0.30 16.35 -13.35
N ALA A 32 -0.88 16.90 -14.43
CA ALA A 32 -1.03 18.33 -14.65
C ALA A 32 -2.15 18.96 -13.81
N VAL A 33 -3.17 18.18 -13.43
CA VAL A 33 -4.30 18.63 -12.59
C VAL A 33 -3.94 18.62 -11.10
N ALA A 34 -2.91 17.87 -10.70
CA ALA A 34 -2.50 17.70 -9.31
C ALA A 34 -1.52 18.81 -8.81
N ASP A 35 -1.59 20.01 -9.38
CA ASP A 35 -0.71 21.15 -9.02
C ASP A 35 -1.15 21.78 -7.69
N THR A 36 -0.86 21.07 -6.61
CA THR A 36 -0.95 21.53 -5.22
C THR A 36 0.43 21.42 -4.61
N ALA A 37 0.75 22.26 -3.61
CA ALA A 37 2.02 22.20 -2.89
C ALA A 37 2.41 20.75 -2.53
N PRO A 38 3.70 20.38 -2.64
CA PRO A 38 4.14 19.02 -2.41
C PRO A 38 3.73 18.55 -1.02
N ILE A 39 2.97 17.45 -0.94
CA ILE A 39 2.62 16.82 0.33
C ILE A 39 3.86 16.11 0.84
N VAL A 40 4.42 16.62 1.94
CA VAL A 40 5.49 15.96 2.68
C VAL A 40 4.86 14.92 3.59
N LEU A 41 5.19 13.65 3.38
CA LEU A 41 4.67 12.55 4.18
C LEU A 41 5.59 12.34 5.40
N PRO A 42 5.03 11.93 6.56
CA PRO A 42 5.86 11.58 7.71
C PRO A 42 6.70 10.32 7.39
N ASP A 43 7.91 10.24 7.98
CA ASP A 43 8.73 9.03 7.89
C ASP A 43 7.93 7.84 8.40
N ILE A 44 7.76 6.82 7.55
CA ILE A 44 6.89 5.68 7.83
C ILE A 44 7.38 4.86 9.03
N VAL A 45 8.68 4.82 9.30
CA VAL A 45 9.25 4.07 10.43
C VAL A 45 8.97 4.79 11.73
N GLU A 46 9.17 6.11 11.77
CA GLU A 46 8.85 6.94 12.92
C GLU A 46 7.34 6.95 13.20
N TRP A 47 6.53 7.08 12.15
CA TRP A 47 5.07 7.00 12.26
C TRP A 47 4.64 5.65 12.83
N ALA A 48 5.22 4.54 12.34
CA ALA A 48 4.86 3.20 12.80
C ALA A 48 5.17 2.98 14.28
N ALA A 49 6.34 3.44 14.73
CA ALA A 49 6.75 3.35 16.13
C ALA A 49 5.86 4.14 17.11
N GLN A 50 4.98 5.02 16.58
CA GLN A 50 4.09 5.85 17.38
C GLN A 50 2.60 5.50 17.19
N ARG A 51 2.19 4.99 16.03
CA ARG A 51 0.78 4.91 15.65
C ARG A 51 0.31 3.53 15.18
N PHE A 52 1.21 2.60 14.89
CA PHE A 52 0.82 1.25 14.45
C PHE A 52 0.95 0.25 15.59
N TYR A 53 -0.17 -0.23 16.13
CA TYR A 53 -0.21 -1.10 17.30
C TYR A 53 -0.33 -2.57 16.89
N VAL A 54 0.39 -3.46 17.59
CA VAL A 54 0.30 -4.91 17.35
C VAL A 54 -0.47 -5.60 18.47
N GLU A 55 -1.38 -6.50 18.08
CA GLU A 55 -2.30 -7.20 18.98
C GLU A 55 -1.58 -7.99 20.07
N GLU A 56 -0.44 -8.61 19.73
CA GLU A 56 0.30 -9.48 20.64
C GLU A 56 0.87 -8.73 21.85
N THR A 57 1.13 -7.43 21.72
CA THR A 57 1.73 -6.62 22.78
C THR A 57 0.84 -5.48 23.26
N GLY A 58 -0.17 -5.10 22.49
CA GLY A 58 -0.98 -3.90 22.71
C GLY A 58 -0.15 -2.61 22.64
N ARG A 59 1.04 -2.64 22.04
CA ARG A 59 1.99 -1.53 21.96
C ARG A 59 2.34 -1.22 20.50
N PRO A 60 2.91 -0.04 20.22
CA PRO A 60 3.42 0.27 18.90
C PRO A 60 4.46 -0.75 18.43
N ILE A 61 4.46 -1.02 17.12
CA ILE A 61 5.35 -1.99 16.49
C ILE A 61 6.81 -1.58 16.62
N LEU A 62 7.67 -2.57 16.88
CA LEU A 62 9.11 -2.44 16.75
C LEU A 62 9.54 -3.14 15.46
N LEU A 63 9.96 -2.35 14.47
CA LEU A 63 10.40 -2.87 13.18
C LEU A 63 11.85 -3.35 13.23
N GLU A 64 12.11 -4.48 12.59
CA GLU A 64 13.48 -4.98 12.39
C GLU A 64 14.30 -4.00 11.52
N PRO A 65 15.63 -3.88 11.71
CA PRO A 65 16.45 -2.94 10.93
C PRO A 65 16.30 -3.08 9.41
N VAL A 66 16.14 -4.31 8.92
CA VAL A 66 15.90 -4.59 7.49
C VAL A 66 14.54 -4.07 7.02
N GLN A 67 13.48 -4.20 7.84
CA GLN A 67 12.15 -3.68 7.52
C GLN A 67 12.17 -2.15 7.47
N GLN A 68 12.85 -1.51 8.43
CA GLN A 68 13.01 -0.05 8.45
C GLN A 68 13.70 0.45 7.17
N THR A 69 14.80 -0.19 6.79
CA THR A 69 15.58 0.18 5.58
C THR A 69 14.74 0.04 4.32
N VAL A 70 14.03 -1.08 4.15
CA VAL A 70 13.18 -1.33 2.98
C VAL A 70 12.04 -0.33 2.90
N LEU A 71 11.37 -0.04 4.01
CA LEU A 71 10.25 0.90 4.04
C LEU A 71 10.69 2.33 3.69
N ARG A 72 11.79 2.81 4.27
CA ARG A 72 12.35 4.12 3.91
C ARG A 72 12.75 4.21 2.45
N LEU A 73 13.36 3.14 1.91
CA LEU A 73 13.72 3.09 0.49
C LEU A 73 12.48 3.13 -0.41
N PHE A 74 11.43 2.35 -0.08
CA PHE A 74 10.22 2.26 -0.90
C PHE A 74 9.45 3.58 -0.96
N PHE A 75 9.40 4.30 0.16
CA PHE A 75 8.61 5.53 0.30
C PHE A 75 9.45 6.81 0.24
N GLU A 76 10.70 6.73 -0.23
CA GLU A 76 11.54 7.89 -0.51
C GLU A 76 10.81 8.86 -1.47
N GLN A 77 10.57 10.09 -1.02
CA GLN A 77 9.96 11.15 -1.84
C GLN A 77 11.05 11.96 -2.57
N ARG A 78 10.77 12.35 -3.81
CA ARG A 78 11.55 13.36 -4.55
C ARG A 78 11.16 14.76 -4.06
N GLU A 79 11.94 15.75 -4.46
CA GLU A 79 11.69 17.17 -4.14
C GLU A 79 10.27 17.65 -4.51
N ASN A 80 9.66 17.04 -5.54
CA ASN A 80 8.29 17.34 -5.95
C ASN A 80 7.19 16.61 -5.16
N GLY A 81 7.53 15.98 -4.02
CA GLY A 81 6.60 15.25 -3.16
C GLY A 81 6.11 13.90 -3.72
N ARG A 82 6.55 13.50 -4.92
CA ARG A 82 6.19 12.18 -5.49
C ARG A 82 7.15 11.12 -4.98
N PHE A 83 6.65 9.89 -4.81
CA PHE A 83 7.53 8.75 -4.55
C PHE A 83 8.53 8.55 -5.68
N LYS A 84 9.78 8.27 -5.30
CA LYS A 84 10.86 7.96 -6.22
C LYS A 84 10.58 6.69 -7.02
N TRP A 85 9.92 5.72 -6.37
CA TRP A 85 9.54 4.43 -6.91
C TRP A 85 8.01 4.32 -7.03
N GLN A 86 7.55 3.79 -8.15
CA GLN A 86 6.12 3.51 -8.36
C GLN A 86 5.72 2.08 -7.98
N THR A 87 6.71 1.19 -7.86
CA THR A 87 6.48 -0.23 -7.57
C THR A 87 7.59 -0.72 -6.65
N GLY A 88 7.18 -1.23 -5.49
CA GLY A 88 8.05 -1.93 -4.55
C GLY A 88 7.71 -3.42 -4.53
N LEU A 89 8.72 -4.28 -4.63
CA LEU A 89 8.56 -5.73 -4.47
C LEU A 89 9.23 -6.17 -3.18
N TYR A 90 8.43 -6.64 -2.22
CA TYR A 90 8.94 -7.12 -0.94
C TYR A 90 8.77 -8.64 -0.82
N SER A 91 9.89 -9.36 -0.91
CA SER A 91 9.95 -10.81 -0.78
C SER A 91 10.90 -11.21 0.33
N THR A 92 10.41 -12.00 1.28
CA THR A 92 11.19 -12.51 2.41
C THR A 92 10.66 -13.88 2.82
N ILE A 93 11.44 -14.61 3.62
CA ILE A 93 11.07 -15.91 4.22
C ILE A 93 9.71 -15.88 4.92
N LYS A 94 8.95 -16.99 4.89
CA LYS A 94 7.64 -17.09 5.57
C LYS A 94 7.81 -16.82 7.08
N LYS A 95 6.78 -16.24 7.71
CA LYS A 95 6.79 -15.82 9.14
C LYS A 95 7.72 -14.66 9.52
N SER A 96 8.28 -13.95 8.53
CA SER A 96 9.04 -12.70 8.73
C SER A 96 8.20 -11.43 9.02
N GLY A 97 6.89 -11.56 9.25
CA GLY A 97 6.01 -10.40 9.47
C GLY A 97 5.57 -9.62 8.23
N LYS A 98 5.74 -10.14 6.99
CA LYS A 98 5.30 -9.46 5.75
C LYS A 98 3.87 -8.95 5.77
N THR A 99 2.94 -9.75 6.31
CA THR A 99 1.53 -9.37 6.37
C THR A 99 1.31 -8.18 7.30
N THR A 100 1.99 -8.15 8.44
CA THR A 100 1.98 -7.02 9.38
C THR A 100 2.58 -5.77 8.74
N VAL A 101 3.68 -5.89 8.01
CA VAL A 101 4.26 -4.77 7.25
C VAL A 101 3.30 -4.25 6.18
N ALA A 102 2.57 -5.13 5.49
CA ALA A 102 1.55 -4.71 4.52
C ALA A 102 0.39 -3.96 5.18
N ALA A 103 -0.05 -4.40 6.37
CA ALA A 103 -1.07 -3.71 7.17
C ALA A 103 -0.61 -2.32 7.64
N LEU A 104 0.63 -2.22 8.11
CA LEU A 104 1.26 -0.97 8.49
C LEU A 104 1.29 0.02 7.33
N VAL A 105 1.75 -0.41 6.16
CA VAL A 105 1.77 0.43 4.95
C VAL A 105 0.35 0.87 4.58
N GLN A 106 -0.62 -0.03 4.67
CA GLN A 106 -2.02 0.29 4.39
C GLN A 106 -2.55 1.38 5.32
N GLN A 107 -2.38 1.23 6.64
CA GLN A 107 -2.84 2.23 7.61
C GLN A 107 -2.13 3.57 7.42
N TRP A 108 -0.79 3.57 7.30
CA TRP A 108 -0.02 4.78 7.06
C TRP A 108 -0.48 5.52 5.81
N ALA A 109 -0.71 4.79 4.71
CA ALA A 109 -1.18 5.38 3.47
C ALA A 109 -2.58 6.01 3.63
N CYS A 110 -3.50 5.33 4.32
CA CYS A 110 -4.82 5.87 4.61
C CYS A 110 -4.77 7.14 5.48
N GLU A 111 -3.88 7.22 6.47
CA GLU A 111 -3.76 8.38 7.35
C GLU A 111 -3.03 9.57 6.71
N THR A 112 -2.13 9.31 5.76
CA THR A 112 -1.15 10.34 5.33
C THR A 112 -1.28 10.80 3.88
N TRP A 113 -1.82 9.97 2.97
CA TRP A 113 -1.84 10.31 1.53
C TRP A 113 -2.94 11.30 1.13
N GLY A 114 -3.73 11.78 2.09
CA GLY A 114 -4.75 12.79 1.91
C GLY A 114 -6.13 12.22 1.53
N ARG A 115 -7.07 13.13 1.31
CA ARG A 115 -8.50 12.80 1.13
C ARG A 115 -8.75 12.06 -0.19
N TYR A 116 -9.75 11.19 -0.18
CA TYR A 116 -10.25 10.43 -1.34
C TYR A 116 -9.26 9.46 -1.99
N LYS A 117 -8.15 9.14 -1.31
CA LYS A 117 -7.25 8.07 -1.76
C LYS A 117 -7.85 6.72 -1.39
N GLN A 118 -7.66 5.76 -2.27
CA GLN A 118 -8.13 4.39 -2.10
C GLN A 118 -6.93 3.46 -2.04
N ILE A 119 -6.90 2.64 -0.99
CA ILE A 119 -5.86 1.65 -0.77
C ILE A 119 -6.49 0.27 -0.97
N TYR A 120 -5.94 -0.50 -1.91
CA TYR A 120 -6.45 -1.83 -2.24
C TYR A 120 -5.54 -2.91 -1.69
N HIS A 121 -6.12 -3.86 -0.96
CA HIS A 121 -5.46 -5.11 -0.61
C HIS A 121 -5.90 -6.22 -1.57
N LEU A 122 -4.96 -6.72 -2.37
CA LEU A 122 -5.24 -7.74 -3.38
C LEU A 122 -4.66 -9.07 -2.95
N GLY A 123 -5.50 -10.10 -2.94
CA GLY A 123 -5.13 -11.47 -2.64
C GLY A 123 -5.50 -12.39 -3.79
N ASN A 124 -4.84 -13.56 -3.86
CA ASN A 124 -5.19 -14.57 -4.85
C ASN A 124 -6.55 -15.25 -4.56
N LYS A 125 -7.00 -15.20 -3.30
CA LYS A 125 -8.32 -15.64 -2.86
C LYS A 125 -9.01 -14.52 -2.09
N LEU A 126 -10.34 -14.47 -2.11
CA LEU A 126 -11.12 -13.42 -1.46
C LEU A 126 -10.87 -13.37 0.05
N GLU A 127 -10.78 -14.53 0.70
CA GLU A 127 -10.51 -14.64 2.13
C GLU A 127 -9.13 -14.07 2.47
N GLN A 128 -8.14 -14.30 1.60
CA GLN A 128 -6.80 -13.73 1.79
C GLN A 128 -6.79 -12.21 1.63
N ALA A 129 -7.68 -11.66 0.81
CA ALA A 129 -7.81 -10.21 0.65
C ALA A 129 -8.51 -9.58 1.88
N LYS A 130 -9.50 -10.27 2.46
CA LYS A 130 -10.30 -9.77 3.60
C LYS A 130 -9.62 -9.96 4.96
N GLU A 131 -9.11 -11.16 5.25
CA GLU A 131 -8.76 -11.55 6.62
C GLU A 131 -7.30 -11.28 7.00
N ARG A 132 -6.49 -10.77 6.07
CA ARG A 132 -5.04 -10.61 6.28
C ARG A 132 -4.67 -9.22 6.75
N ALA A 133 -4.07 -8.42 5.87
CA ALA A 133 -3.56 -7.11 6.25
C ALA A 133 -4.69 -6.18 6.71
N PHE A 134 -5.89 -6.34 6.15
CA PHE A 134 -7.06 -5.56 6.52
C PHE A 134 -7.48 -5.79 7.99
N GLU A 135 -7.65 -7.04 8.43
CA GLU A 135 -7.97 -7.33 9.84
C GLU A 135 -6.89 -6.84 10.80
N ILE A 136 -5.61 -7.00 10.44
CA ILE A 136 -4.50 -6.48 11.26
C ILE A 136 -4.57 -4.95 11.33
N THR A 137 -4.91 -4.28 10.23
CA THR A 137 -5.09 -2.82 10.19
C THR A 137 -6.24 -2.39 11.09
N ARG A 138 -7.41 -3.05 10.99
CA ARG A 138 -8.57 -2.77 11.85
C ARG A 138 -8.21 -2.90 13.33
N LYS A 139 -7.56 -4.00 13.71
CA LYS A 139 -7.13 -4.22 15.10
C LYS A 139 -6.12 -3.19 15.58
N SER A 140 -5.15 -2.80 14.74
CA SER A 140 -4.19 -1.73 15.06
C SER A 140 -4.92 -0.42 15.37
N ILE A 141 -5.94 -0.06 14.56
CA ILE A 141 -6.76 1.13 14.80
C ILE A 141 -7.56 1.01 16.10
N GLU A 142 -8.17 -0.14 16.38
CA GLU A 142 -8.95 -0.37 17.61
C GLU A 142 -8.10 -0.31 18.88
N LEU A 143 -6.84 -0.76 18.81
CA LEU A 143 -5.88 -0.68 19.92
C LEU A 143 -5.28 0.72 20.10
N SER A 144 -5.39 1.55 19.06
CA SER A 144 -4.81 2.89 19.07
C SER A 144 -5.57 3.81 20.01
N PRO A 145 -4.89 4.69 20.78
CA PRO A 145 -5.55 5.74 21.53
C PRO A 145 -6.27 6.77 20.64
N PHE A 146 -6.12 6.66 19.31
CA PHE A 146 -6.75 7.50 18.29
C PHE A 146 -7.91 6.78 17.57
N ALA A 147 -8.40 5.66 18.11
CA ALA A 147 -9.47 4.87 17.50
C ALA A 147 -10.74 5.69 17.22
N ASP A 148 -11.02 6.71 18.03
CA ASP A 148 -12.14 7.64 17.93
C ASP A 148 -12.13 8.50 16.65
N GLN A 149 -10.97 8.61 15.99
CA GLN A 149 -10.82 9.35 14.73
C GLN A 149 -11.30 8.55 13.50
N TRP A 150 -11.65 7.28 13.70
CA TRP A 150 -11.99 6.35 12.64
C TRP A 150 -13.39 5.79 12.78
N ASP A 151 -14.11 5.75 11.66
CA ASP A 151 -15.31 4.90 11.52
C ASP A 151 -14.91 3.59 10.83
N VAL A 152 -14.44 2.63 11.63
CA VAL A 152 -13.98 1.31 11.17
C VAL A 152 -15.11 0.32 10.89
N MET A 153 -16.37 0.69 11.17
CA MET A 153 -17.53 -0.20 11.07
C MET A 153 -18.47 0.14 9.90
N ALA A 154 -18.10 1.11 9.06
CA ALA A 154 -18.82 1.52 7.86
C ALA A 154 -18.63 0.59 6.65
#